data_AF-A0A7S2DEQ7-F1
#
_entry.id   AF-A0A7S2DEQ7-F1
#
_cell.length_a   1.000
_cell.length_b   1.000
_cell.length_c   1.000
_cell.angle_alpha   90.00
_cell.angle_beta   90.00
_cell.angle_gamma   90.00
#
_symmetry.space_group_name_H-M   'P 1'
#
loop_
_entity.id
_entity.type
_entity.pdbx_description
1 polymer ?
#
loop_
_entity_poly.entity_id
_entity_poly.type
_entity_poly.pdbx_seq_one_letter_code
_entity_poly.pdbx_strand_id
1 'polypeptide(L)'
;PIEPMARRRRPPLSAPRFLKSLDQTIFTKEPDDYRTVARLYRKAIEDGYNGLVSLEYPRMGWSDADISELGATLQEVSCEHVLDLNLSYNDFSSAGVEALAKAIKMGALSSLRVLN
;
A
#
# COMPACT_ATOMS: atom_id res chain seq x y z
N PRO A 1 -23.74 3.66 -23.85
CA PRO A 1 -22.60 2.72 -23.70
C PRO A 1 -21.89 3.00 -22.38
N ILE A 2 -22.17 2.20 -21.36
CA ILE A 2 -21.49 2.29 -20.06
C ILE A 2 -20.18 1.53 -20.25
N GLU A 3 -19.05 2.23 -20.36
CA GLU A 3 -17.75 1.57 -20.37
C GLU A 3 -17.64 0.72 -19.09
N PRO A 4 -17.13 -0.54 -19.18
CA PRO A 4 -16.86 -1.31 -17.99
C PRO A 4 -15.85 -0.50 -17.17
N MET A 5 -16.22 -0.09 -15.95
CA MET A 5 -15.32 0.60 -15.02
C MET A 5 -14.03 -0.18 -14.95
N ALA A 6 -13.00 0.27 -15.68
CA ALA A 6 -11.68 -0.31 -15.63
C ALA A 6 -11.31 -0.32 -14.16
N ARG A 7 -11.11 -1.51 -13.58
CA ARG A 7 -10.81 -1.66 -12.16
C ARG A 7 -9.56 -0.85 -11.87
N ARG A 8 -9.76 0.34 -11.31
CA ARG A 8 -8.69 1.26 -10.96
C ARG A 8 -7.78 0.57 -9.96
N ARG A 9 -6.47 0.57 -10.22
CA ARG A 9 -5.50 -0.02 -9.29
C ARG A 9 -5.54 0.76 -7.98
N ARG A 10 -6.01 0.09 -6.93
CA ARG A 10 -5.96 0.59 -5.54
C ARG A 10 -4.51 0.61 -5.05
N PRO A 11 -4.20 1.44 -4.03
CA PRO A 11 -2.92 1.39 -3.36
C PRO A 11 -2.66 -0.01 -2.78
N PRO A 12 -1.38 -0.40 -2.64
CA PRO A 12 -1.01 -1.64 -1.99
C PRO A 12 -1.55 -1.66 -0.56
N LEU A 13 -2.10 -2.81 -0.18
CA LEU A 13 -2.54 -3.07 1.19
C LEU A 13 -1.45 -3.79 1.95
N SER A 14 -1.28 -3.44 3.22
CA SER A 14 -0.50 -4.24 4.14
C SER A 14 -1.13 -5.62 4.31
N ALA A 15 -0.30 -6.61 4.66
CA ALA A 15 -0.80 -7.97 4.91
C ALA A 15 -1.91 -8.00 5.98
N PRO A 16 -1.83 -7.31 7.14
CA PRO A 16 -2.92 -7.31 8.12
C PRO A 16 -4.26 -6.75 7.58
N ARG A 17 -4.22 -5.68 6.76
CA ARG A 17 -5.43 -5.08 6.19
C ARG A 17 -6.02 -5.91 5.07
N PHE A 18 -5.16 -6.46 4.21
CA PHE A 18 -5.58 -7.43 3.21
C PHE A 18 -6.24 -8.65 3.88
N LEU A 19 -5.67 -9.16 4.96
CA LEU A 19 -6.26 -10.27 5.70
C LEU A 19 -7.60 -9.95 6.36
N LYS A 20 -7.77 -8.72 6.87
CA LYS A 20 -9.08 -8.25 7.34
C LYS A 20 -10.12 -8.17 6.21
N SER A 21 -9.68 -7.88 4.99
CA SER A 21 -10.54 -7.98 3.80
C SER A 21 -10.86 -9.44 3.44
N LEU A 22 -9.95 -10.38 3.73
CA LEU A 22 -10.17 -11.81 3.54
C LEU A 22 -11.19 -12.38 4.53
N ASP A 23 -11.27 -11.85 5.75
CA ASP A 23 -12.24 -12.24 6.77
C ASP A 23 -13.70 -11.94 6.36
N GLN A 24 -13.88 -11.02 5.40
CA GLN A 24 -15.16 -10.69 4.78
C GLN A 24 -15.48 -11.55 3.54
N THR A 25 -14.54 -12.38 3.10
CA THR A 25 -14.71 -13.30 1.97
C THR A 25 -14.79 -14.73 2.48
N ILE A 26 -15.90 -15.41 2.21
CA ILE A 26 -16.07 -16.82 2.60
C ILE A 26 -15.14 -17.66 1.73
N PHE A 27 -13.98 -18.04 2.27
CA PHE A 27 -13.12 -19.04 1.65
C PHE A 27 -13.74 -20.42 1.87
N THR A 28 -13.99 -21.13 0.78
CA THR A 28 -14.75 -22.40 0.83
C THR A 28 -13.96 -23.60 1.36
N LYS A 29 -12.71 -23.47 1.83
CA LYS A 29 -11.98 -24.61 2.42
C LYS A 29 -11.02 -24.20 3.54
N GLU A 30 -11.15 -24.97 4.62
CA GLU A 30 -10.29 -25.22 5.79
C GLU A 30 -9.67 -24.04 6.58
N PRO A 31 -9.86 -24.01 7.92
CA PRO A 31 -9.44 -22.89 8.78
C PRO A 31 -7.92 -22.69 8.93
N ASP A 32 -7.10 -23.66 8.51
CA ASP A 32 -5.62 -23.60 8.63
C ASP A 32 -4.95 -22.89 7.43
N ASP A 33 -5.70 -22.69 6.33
CA ASP A 33 -5.22 -22.03 5.11
C ASP A 33 -5.04 -20.52 5.32
N TYR A 34 -5.86 -19.90 6.17
CA TYR A 34 -5.80 -18.45 6.46
C TYR A 34 -4.46 -18.02 7.05
N ARG A 35 -3.94 -18.75 8.05
CA ARG A 35 -2.65 -18.44 8.68
C ARG A 35 -1.49 -18.59 7.71
N THR A 36 -1.58 -19.57 6.81
CA THR A 36 -0.56 -19.83 5.79
C THR A 36 -0.58 -18.73 4.73
N VAL A 37 -1.75 -18.36 4.22
CA VAL A 37 -1.91 -17.25 3.26
C VAL A 37 -1.47 -15.93 3.89
N ALA A 38 -1.83 -15.65 5.14
CA ALA A 38 -1.36 -14.48 5.89
C ALA A 38 0.16 -14.38 5.96
N ARG A 39 0.81 -15.48 6.32
CA ARG A 39 2.26 -15.56 6.44
C ARG A 39 2.94 -15.44 5.08
N LEU A 40 2.40 -16.08 4.04
CA LEU A 40 2.95 -16.01 2.68
C LEU A 40 2.76 -14.63 2.07
N TYR A 41 1.64 -13.95 2.34
CA TYR A 41 1.38 -12.60 1.86
C TYR A 41 2.25 -11.57 2.59
N ARG A 42 2.35 -11.68 3.93
CA ARG A 42 3.30 -10.89 4.72
C ARG A 42 4.71 -11.08 4.18
N LYS A 43 5.14 -12.32 3.99
CA LYS A 43 6.47 -12.64 3.47
C LYS A 43 6.68 -12.10 2.05
N ALA A 44 5.69 -12.19 1.16
CA ALA A 44 5.80 -11.67 -0.21
C ALA A 44 5.81 -10.13 -0.26
N ILE A 45 5.11 -9.46 0.67
CA ILE A 45 5.14 -8.00 0.82
C ILE A 45 6.47 -7.58 1.45
N GLU A 46 6.90 -8.20 2.56
CA GLU A 46 8.18 -7.91 3.21
C GLU A 46 9.36 -8.20 2.26
N ASP A 47 9.39 -9.36 1.60
CA ASP A 47 10.43 -9.72 0.62
C ASP A 47 10.33 -8.86 -0.66
N GLY A 48 9.13 -8.40 -1.02
CA GLY A 48 8.87 -7.55 -2.18
C GLY A 48 9.23 -6.08 -1.97
N TYR A 49 9.05 -5.54 -0.76
CA TYR A 49 9.38 -4.14 -0.40
C TYR A 49 10.81 -3.99 0.16
N ASN A 50 11.40 -5.02 0.79
CA ASN A 50 12.77 -4.95 1.33
C ASN A 50 13.86 -4.76 0.27
N GLY A 51 13.57 -5.01 -1.00
CA GLY A 51 14.51 -4.79 -2.11
C GLY A 51 14.21 -3.56 -2.97
N LEU A 52 13.10 -2.87 -2.74
CA LEU A 52 12.67 -1.77 -3.60
C LEU A 52 13.33 -0.47 -3.19
N VAL A 53 14.10 0.09 -4.11
CA VAL A 53 14.72 1.41 -3.98
C VAL A 53 13.74 2.52 -4.40
N SER A 54 12.83 2.23 -5.35
CA SER A 54 11.80 3.17 -5.81
C SER A 54 10.41 2.53 -5.78
N LEU A 55 9.41 3.34 -5.40
CA LEU A 55 7.99 3.03 -5.49
C LEU A 55 7.32 3.96 -6.51
N GLU A 56 6.84 3.38 -7.61
CA GLU A 56 6.31 4.12 -8.75
C GLU A 56 4.78 3.97 -8.87
N TYR A 57 4.05 5.03 -8.53
CA TYR A 57 2.58 5.10 -8.67
C TYR A 57 2.08 6.36 -9.41
N PRO A 58 2.67 6.75 -10.56
CA PRO A 58 2.17 7.89 -11.30
C PRO A 58 0.82 7.58 -11.96
N ARG A 59 -0.05 8.61 -12.07
CA ARG A 59 -1.32 8.54 -12.85
C ARG A 59 -2.28 7.41 -12.43
N MET A 60 -2.32 7.05 -11.15
CA MET A 60 -3.26 6.04 -10.65
C MET A 60 -4.65 6.61 -10.34
N GLY A 61 -4.82 7.93 -10.46
CA GLY A 61 -6.04 8.66 -10.09
C GLY A 61 -6.32 8.63 -8.59
N TRP A 62 -5.28 8.40 -7.75
CA TRP A 62 -5.35 8.32 -6.28
C TRP A 62 -5.86 9.61 -5.64
N SER A 63 -6.88 9.47 -4.79
CA SER A 63 -7.41 10.56 -3.96
C SER A 63 -6.76 10.58 -2.58
N ASP A 64 -7.10 11.56 -1.76
CA ASP A 64 -6.63 11.66 -0.36
C ASP A 64 -6.87 10.37 0.45
N ALA A 65 -7.98 9.69 0.19
CA ALA A 65 -8.31 8.43 0.85
C ALA A 65 -7.32 7.31 0.46
N ASP A 66 -6.96 7.23 -0.81
CA ASP A 66 -6.02 6.23 -1.31
C ASP A 66 -4.59 6.52 -0.81
N ILE A 67 -4.17 7.79 -0.76
CA ILE A 67 -2.86 8.17 -0.17
C ILE A 67 -2.82 7.88 1.33
N SER A 68 -3.92 8.12 2.04
CA SER A 68 -4.04 7.77 3.46
C SER A 68 -3.92 6.26 3.69
N GLU A 69 -4.50 5.46 2.79
CA GLU A 69 -4.38 4.00 2.83
C GLU A 69 -2.94 3.55 2.56
N LEU A 70 -2.27 4.12 1.55
CA LEU A 70 -0.85 3.89 1.28
C LEU A 70 0.01 4.21 2.50
N GLY A 71 -0.17 5.39 3.12
CA GLY A 71 0.60 5.81 4.29
C GLY A 71 0.45 4.85 5.47
N ALA A 72 -0.74 4.29 5.67
CA ALA A 72 -0.95 3.27 6.68
C ALA A 72 -0.29 1.93 6.31
N THR A 73 -0.35 1.52 5.03
CA THR A 73 0.36 0.33 4.56
C THR A 73 1.86 0.45 4.80
N LEU A 74 2.46 1.60 4.47
CA LEU A 74 3.89 1.84 4.66
C LEU A 74 4.30 1.74 6.13
N GLN A 75 3.47 2.25 7.05
CA GLN A 75 3.72 2.11 8.50
C GLN A 75 3.72 0.66 8.99
N GLU A 76 2.88 -0.19 8.40
CA GLU A 76 2.74 -1.58 8.82
C GLU A 76 3.84 -2.48 8.26
N VAL A 77 4.40 -2.14 7.09
CA VAL A 77 5.42 -2.94 6.40
C VAL A 77 6.85 -2.45 6.69
N SER A 78 7.02 -1.16 7.01
CA SER A 78 8.31 -0.46 7.12
C SER A 78 9.18 -0.62 5.87
N CYS A 79 9.21 0.42 5.03
CA CYS A 79 9.93 0.43 3.76
C CYS A 79 11.23 1.26 3.88
N GLU A 80 12.10 0.85 4.80
CA GLU A 80 13.30 1.61 5.18
C GLU A 80 14.32 1.78 4.05
N HIS A 81 14.27 0.92 3.01
CA HIS A 81 15.20 0.95 1.88
C HIS A 81 14.72 1.82 0.70
N VAL A 82 13.48 2.29 0.73
CA VAL A 82 12.92 3.11 -0.35
C VAL A 82 13.56 4.51 -0.29
N LEU A 83 14.19 4.90 -1.40
CA LEU A 83 14.80 6.21 -1.60
C LEU A 83 13.89 7.15 -2.41
N ASP A 84 13.06 6.60 -3.29
CA ASP A 84 12.23 7.35 -4.22
C ASP A 84 10.77 6.90 -4.12
N LEU A 85 9.84 7.84 -3.96
CA LEU A 85 8.40 7.61 -4.02
C LEU A 85 7.79 8.56 -5.04
N ASN A 86 7.20 8.01 -6.10
CA ASN A 86 6.56 8.79 -7.16
C ASN A 86 5.04 8.61 -7.10
N LEU A 87 4.35 9.67 -6.73
CA LEU A 87 2.91 9.84 -6.69
C LEU A 87 2.43 10.90 -7.70
N SER A 88 3.29 11.33 -8.64
CA SER A 88 2.96 12.38 -9.59
C SER A 88 1.69 12.08 -10.40
N TYR A 89 0.96 13.13 -10.76
CA TYR A 89 -0.27 13.04 -11.55
C TYR A 89 -1.39 12.19 -10.92
N ASN A 90 -1.46 12.14 -9.59
CA ASN A 90 -2.64 11.70 -8.85
C ASN A 90 -3.50 12.90 -8.42
N ASP A 91 -4.69 12.63 -7.89
CA ASP A 91 -5.74 13.62 -7.59
C ASP A 91 -5.94 13.75 -6.08
N PHE A 92 -4.85 14.03 -5.36
CA PHE A 92 -4.85 14.21 -3.91
C PHE A 92 -4.49 15.66 -3.53
N SER A 93 -4.96 16.09 -2.37
CA SER A 93 -4.77 17.41 -1.81
C SER A 93 -3.75 17.39 -0.67
N SER A 94 -3.64 18.50 0.07
CA SER A 94 -2.80 18.57 1.28
C SER A 94 -3.20 17.55 2.34
N ALA A 95 -4.46 17.09 2.36
CA ALA A 95 -4.92 16.07 3.31
C ALA A 95 -4.22 14.72 3.09
N GLY A 96 -4.09 14.27 1.84
CA GLY A 96 -3.34 13.06 1.49
C GLY A 96 -1.86 13.20 1.82
N VAL A 97 -1.27 14.37 1.57
CA VAL A 97 0.13 14.65 1.94
C VAL A 97 0.35 14.56 3.45
N GLU A 98 -0.57 15.08 4.27
CA GLU A 98 -0.47 15.01 5.72
C GLU A 98 -0.45 13.56 6.23
N ALA A 99 -1.30 12.70 5.67
CA ALA A 99 -1.32 11.28 6.00
C ALA A 99 0.00 10.57 5.65
N LEU A 100 0.58 10.91 4.49
CA LEU A 100 1.89 10.37 4.09
C LEU A 100 3.02 10.92 4.97
N ALA A 101 3.01 12.20 5.30
CA ALA A 101 3.99 12.84 6.18
C ALA A 101 4.01 12.20 7.57
N LYS A 102 2.84 11.84 8.10
CA LYS A 102 2.73 11.09 9.36
C LYS A 102 3.45 9.73 9.27
N ALA A 103 3.27 9.00 8.18
CA ALA A 103 3.94 7.72 7.96
C ALA A 103 5.46 7.87 7.92
N ILE A 104 5.95 8.86 7.17
CA ILE A 104 7.39 9.18 7.08
C ILE A 104 7.96 9.53 8.46
N LYS A 105 7.26 10.39 9.22
CA LYS A 105 7.68 10.80 10.58
C LYS A 105 7.73 9.63 11.57
N MET A 106 6.91 8.60 11.36
CA MET A 106 6.93 7.37 12.16
C MET A 106 8.04 6.39 11.74
N GLY A 107 8.86 6.74 10.74
CA GLY A 107 10.01 5.93 10.30
C GLY A 107 9.70 4.96 9.18
N ALA A 108 8.47 4.94 8.65
CA ALA A 108 8.05 3.99 7.62
C ALA A 108 8.86 4.08 6.31
N LEU A 109 9.47 5.24 6.06
CA LEU A 109 10.27 5.56 4.88
C LEU A 109 11.55 6.30 5.30
N SER A 110 12.29 5.74 6.26
CA SER A 110 13.42 6.39 6.92
C SER A 110 14.56 6.80 5.99
N SER A 111 14.74 6.13 4.84
CA SER A 111 15.75 6.48 3.84
C SER A 111 15.24 7.31 2.67
N LEU A 112 13.98 7.76 2.67
CA LEU A 112 13.40 8.48 1.54
C LEU A 112 14.16 9.78 1.26
N ARG A 113 14.51 9.98 -0.01
CA ARG A 113 15.25 11.15 -0.51
C ARG A 113 14.40 11.99 -1.44
N VAL A 114 13.55 11.35 -2.23
CA VAL A 114 12.75 12.01 -3.27
C VAL A 114 11.29 11.60 -3.15
N LEU A 115 10.41 12.59 -3.15
CA LEU A 115 8.97 12.45 -3.21
C LEU A 115 8.44 13.30 -4.38
N ASN A 116 7.91 12.66 -5.42
CA ASN A 116 7.38 13.29 -6.64
C ASN A 116 5.88 13.11 -6.77
#